data_AF-A0A139PWA5-F1
#
_entry.id   AF-A0A139PWA5-F1
#
_cell.length_a   1.000
_cell.length_b   1.000
_cell.length_c   1.000
_cell.angle_alpha   90.00
_cell.angle_beta   90.00
_cell.angle_gamma   90.00
#
_symmetry.space_group_name_H-M   'P 1'
#
loop_
_entity.id
_entity.type
_entity.pdbx_description
1 polymer ?
#
loop_
_entity_poly.entity_id
_entity_poly.type
_entity_poly.pdbx_seq_one_letter_code
_entity_poly.pdbx_strand_id
1 'polypeptide(L)'
;MKQEEADKKARGLLEQLGLAGHADAYPFSLSGGQKQRVALARAMMIDPEIIGYDEPTSALDPELRLEVEKLILQNRELGMTQIVVTHDLQFAENIADVLLKVEPK
;
A
#
# COMPACT_ATOMS: atom_id res chain seq x y z
N MET A 1 -3.87 22.18 4.91
CA MET A 1 -5.04 21.39 5.37
C MET A 1 -5.25 21.69 6.85
N LYS A 2 -6.47 22.00 7.29
CA LYS A 2 -6.76 22.18 8.73
C LYS A 2 -6.71 20.83 9.45
N GLN A 3 -6.49 20.82 10.76
CA GLN A 3 -6.38 19.58 11.55
C GLN A 3 -7.64 18.69 11.40
N GLU A 4 -8.82 19.28 11.45
CA GLU A 4 -10.10 18.56 11.30
C GLU A 4 -10.25 17.93 9.91
N GLU A 5 -9.78 18.61 8.85
CA GLU A 5 -9.75 18.06 7.50
C GLU A 5 -8.75 16.91 7.37
N ALA A 6 -7.59 17.03 8.04
CA ALA A 6 -6.56 16.00 8.08
C ALA A 6 -7.06 14.72 8.75
N ASP A 7 -7.70 14.85 9.91
CA ASP A 7 -8.28 13.72 10.64
C ASP A 7 -9.38 13.04 9.83
N LYS A 8 -10.25 13.83 9.18
CA LYS A 8 -11.30 13.28 8.31
C LYS A 8 -10.72 12.51 7.13
N LYS A 9 -9.68 13.06 6.47
CA LYS A 9 -8.99 12.37 5.37
C LYS A 9 -8.30 11.09 5.84
N ALA A 10 -7.58 11.16 6.96
CA ALA A 10 -6.89 10.00 7.53
C ALA A 10 -7.86 8.87 7.89
N ARG A 11 -8.99 9.19 8.54
CA ARG A 11 -10.03 8.20 8.87
C ARG A 11 -10.66 7.59 7.62
N GLY A 12 -10.92 8.38 6.58
CA GLY A 12 -11.40 7.87 5.30
C GLY A 12 -10.42 6.90 4.62
N LEU A 13 -9.14 7.23 4.60
CA LEU A 13 -8.10 6.35 4.06
C LEU A 13 -7.96 5.06 4.88
N LEU A 14 -8.03 5.14 6.21
CA LEU A 14 -8.01 3.95 7.06
C LEU A 14 -9.24 3.06 6.79
N GLU A 15 -10.42 3.63 6.59
CA GLU A 15 -11.63 2.87 6.25
C GLU A 15 -11.49 2.16 4.90
N GLN A 16 -11.03 2.86 3.86
CA GLN A 16 -10.79 2.29 2.54
C GLN A 16 -9.80 1.11 2.57
N LEU A 17 -8.85 1.13 3.52
CA LEU A 17 -7.87 0.07 3.72
C LEU A 17 -8.27 -0.99 4.76
N GLY A 18 -9.53 -0.99 5.19
CA GLY A 18 -10.06 -1.99 6.14
C GLY A 18 -9.51 -1.84 7.56
N LEU A 19 -9.16 -0.62 7.97
CA LEU A 19 -8.58 -0.26 9.27
C LEU A 19 -9.50 0.65 10.11
N ALA A 20 -10.79 0.75 9.80
CA ALA A 20 -11.73 1.65 10.48
C ALA A 20 -11.73 1.50 12.02
N GLY A 21 -11.58 0.27 12.54
CA GLY A 21 -11.53 0.00 13.99
C GLY A 21 -10.16 0.19 14.65
N HIS A 22 -9.16 0.63 13.91
CA HIS A 22 -7.77 0.73 14.37
C HIS A 22 -7.21 2.16 14.36
N ALA A 23 -8.05 3.18 14.16
CA ALA A 23 -7.63 4.58 14.07
C ALA A 23 -6.86 5.06 15.31
N ASP A 24 -7.29 4.62 16.50
CA ASP A 24 -6.70 5.02 17.78
C ASP A 24 -5.73 3.95 18.33
N ALA A 25 -5.43 2.89 17.55
CA ALA A 25 -4.56 1.81 17.96
C ALA A 25 -3.08 2.25 17.90
N TYR A 26 -2.29 1.85 18.89
CA TYR A 26 -0.86 2.09 18.86
C TYR A 26 -0.16 1.19 17.84
N PRO A 27 0.91 1.64 17.16
CA PRO A 27 1.61 0.85 16.14
C PRO A 27 2.05 -0.54 16.62
N PHE A 28 2.43 -0.70 17.90
CA PHE A 28 2.85 -1.99 18.45
C PHE A 28 1.70 -3.01 18.60
N SER A 29 0.45 -2.55 18.63
CA SER A 29 -0.74 -3.41 18.71
C SER A 29 -1.24 -3.91 17.36
N LEU A 30 -0.62 -3.45 16.26
CA LEU A 30 -1.00 -3.82 14.89
C LEU A 30 -0.20 -5.03 14.38
N SER A 31 -0.86 -5.89 13.61
CA SER A 31 -0.20 -6.95 12.84
C SER A 31 0.74 -6.37 11.78
N GLY A 32 1.63 -7.19 11.20
CA GLY A 32 2.53 -6.76 10.12
C GLY A 32 1.76 -6.17 8.93
N GLY A 33 0.74 -6.87 8.44
CA GLY A 33 -0.13 -6.38 7.35
C GLY A 33 -0.89 -5.10 7.71
N GLN A 34 -1.37 -4.96 8.95
CA GLN A 34 -2.02 -3.72 9.40
C GLN A 34 -1.04 -2.54 9.40
N LYS A 35 0.20 -2.73 9.87
CA LYS A 35 1.24 -1.68 9.82
C LYS A 35 1.53 -1.23 8.39
N GLN A 36 1.56 -2.17 7.46
CA GLN A 36 1.77 -1.86 6.04
C GLN A 36 0.61 -1.05 5.45
N ARG A 37 -0.63 -1.43 5.76
CA ARG A 37 -1.82 -0.66 5.36
C ARG A 37 -1.82 0.75 5.97
N VAL A 38 -1.39 0.92 7.22
CA VAL A 38 -1.18 2.25 7.82
C VAL A 38 -0.08 3.04 7.09
N ALA A 39 1.03 2.39 6.73
CA ALA A 39 2.12 3.02 5.99
C ALA A 39 1.65 3.53 4.62
N LEU A 40 0.77 2.77 3.95
CA LEU A 40 0.14 3.20 2.72
C LEU A 40 -0.84 4.37 2.94
N ALA A 41 -1.75 4.27 3.92
CA ALA A 41 -2.66 5.39 4.24
C ALA A 41 -1.87 6.69 4.45
N ARG A 42 -0.75 6.60 5.18
CA ARG A 42 0.16 7.73 5.38
C ARG A 42 0.75 8.25 4.07
N ALA A 43 1.15 7.38 3.15
CA ALA A 43 1.66 7.80 1.83
C ALA A 43 0.57 8.50 1.00
N MET A 44 -0.68 8.06 1.08
CA MET A 44 -1.81 8.65 0.36
C MET A 44 -2.28 10.01 0.94
N MET A 45 -1.89 10.35 2.17
CA MET A 45 -2.27 11.63 2.79
C MET A 45 -1.84 12.87 2.01
N ILE A 46 -0.79 12.76 1.18
CA ILE A 46 -0.26 13.87 0.39
C ILE A 46 -0.75 13.90 -1.07
N ASP A 47 -1.77 13.10 -1.41
CA ASP A 47 -2.30 12.98 -2.78
C ASP A 47 -1.18 12.74 -3.81
N PRO A 48 -0.36 11.67 -3.63
CA PRO A 48 0.81 11.45 -4.47
C PRO A 48 0.39 11.12 -5.91
N GLU A 49 1.09 11.71 -6.89
CA GLU A 49 0.97 11.33 -8.30
C GLU A 49 1.69 9.99 -8.59
N ILE A 50 2.73 9.70 -7.81
CA ILE A 50 3.58 8.50 -7.93
C ILE A 50 3.82 7.89 -6.54
N ILE A 51 3.66 6.57 -6.43
CA ILE A 51 4.00 5.81 -5.21
C ILE A 51 5.02 4.70 -5.51
N GLY A 52 5.99 4.55 -4.61
CA GLY A 52 7.01 3.51 -4.66
C GLY A 52 6.75 2.43 -3.60
N TYR A 53 6.85 1.17 -4.01
CA TYR A 53 6.78 0.00 -3.13
C TYR A 53 8.11 -0.73 -3.16
N ASP A 54 8.73 -0.90 -2.00
CA ASP A 54 9.97 -1.68 -1.84
C ASP A 54 9.64 -2.99 -1.13
N GLU A 55 9.71 -4.09 -1.87
CA GLU A 55 9.41 -5.45 -1.42
C GLU A 55 8.09 -5.59 -0.63
N PRO A 56 6.95 -5.14 -1.20
CA PRO A 56 5.69 -5.00 -0.46
C PRO A 56 5.05 -6.33 -0.06
N THR A 57 5.50 -7.47 -0.58
CA THR A 57 4.98 -8.79 -0.24
C THR A 57 5.95 -9.64 0.58
N SER A 58 7.13 -9.09 0.90
CA SER A 58 8.14 -9.80 1.67
C SER A 58 7.64 -10.11 3.08
N ALA A 59 7.91 -11.34 3.54
CA ALA A 59 7.47 -11.87 4.83
C ALA A 59 5.94 -11.88 5.06
N LEU A 60 5.12 -11.77 4.01
CA LEU A 60 3.67 -11.92 4.10
C LEU A 60 3.19 -13.33 3.75
N ASP A 61 2.18 -13.79 4.49
CA ASP A 61 1.41 -14.99 4.20
C ASP A 61 0.63 -14.84 2.87
N PRO A 62 0.31 -15.94 2.16
CA PRO A 62 -0.32 -15.89 0.84
C PRO A 62 -1.62 -15.06 0.78
N GLU A 63 -2.45 -15.12 1.81
CA GLU A 63 -3.71 -14.35 1.89
C GLU A 63 -3.45 -12.84 1.92
N LEU A 64 -2.44 -12.39 2.67
CA LEU A 64 -2.08 -10.99 2.78
C LEU A 64 -1.43 -10.45 1.49
N ARG A 65 -0.73 -11.30 0.72
CA ARG A 65 -0.18 -10.91 -0.59
C ARG A 65 -1.30 -10.53 -1.57
N LEU A 66 -2.38 -11.32 -1.60
CA LEU A 66 -3.55 -11.01 -2.43
C LEU A 66 -4.22 -9.69 -2.04
N GLU A 67 -4.21 -9.32 -0.76
CA GLU A 67 -4.70 -8.00 -0.32
C GLU A 67 -3.81 -6.87 -0.86
N VAL A 68 -2.48 -7.04 -0.81
CA VAL A 68 -1.51 -6.06 -1.36
C VAL A 68 -1.65 -5.93 -2.88
N GLU A 69 -1.82 -7.04 -3.60
CA GLU A 69 -2.07 -7.02 -5.05
C GLU A 69 -3.34 -6.23 -5.39
N LYS A 70 -4.46 -6.54 -4.73
CA LYS A 70 -5.74 -5.84 -4.93
C LYS A 70 -5.61 -4.34 -4.72
N LEU A 71 -4.86 -3.95 -3.69
CA LEU A 71 -4.63 -2.57 -3.34
C LEU A 71 -3.84 -1.83 -4.42
N ILE A 72 -2.78 -2.44 -4.95
CA ILE A 72 -1.98 -1.88 -6.05
C ILE A 72 -2.86 -1.74 -7.30
N LEU A 73 -3.65 -2.75 -7.62
CA LEU A 73 -4.57 -2.71 -8.75
C LEU A 73 -5.65 -1.62 -8.59
N GLN A 74 -6.23 -1.47 -7.41
CA GLN A 74 -7.20 -0.40 -7.12
C GLN A 74 -6.60 0.99 -7.31
N ASN A 75 -5.38 1.20 -6.80
CA ASN A 75 -4.65 2.45 -6.96
C ASN A 75 -4.34 2.77 -8.42
N ARG A 76 -4.07 1.74 -9.24
CA ARG A 76 -3.91 1.87 -10.69
C ARG A 76 -5.20 2.35 -11.35
N GLU A 77 -6.35 1.79 -10.99
CA GLU A 77 -7.66 2.22 -11.52
C GLU A 77 -7.99 3.67 -11.15
N LEU A 78 -7.43 4.20 -10.05
CA LEU A 78 -7.54 5.60 -9.67
C LEU A 78 -6.57 6.54 -10.43
N GLY A 79 -5.78 6.01 -11.36
CA GLY A 79 -4.85 6.77 -12.20
C GLY A 79 -3.51 7.09 -11.53
N MET A 80 -3.19 6.46 -10.40
CA MET A 80 -1.92 6.69 -9.70
C MET A 80 -0.79 5.91 -10.37
N THR A 81 0.34 6.58 -10.61
CA THR A 81 1.54 5.90 -11.13
C THR A 81 2.22 5.12 -10.00
N GLN A 82 2.65 3.89 -10.28
CA GLN A 82 3.20 3.01 -9.26
C GLN A 82 4.53 2.41 -9.73
N ILE A 83 5.52 2.41 -8.85
CA ILE A 83 6.81 1.74 -9.06
C ILE A 83 6.94 0.67 -7.98
N VAL A 84 7.08 -0.59 -8.39
CA VAL A 84 7.20 -1.72 -7.48
C VAL A 84 8.55 -2.38 -7.68
N VAL A 85 9.31 -2.52 -6.59
CA VAL A 85 10.55 -3.27 -6.53
C VAL A 85 10.26 -4.58 -5.81
N THR A 86 10.54 -5.71 -6.45
CA THR A 86 10.32 -7.03 -5.87
C THR A 86 11.19 -8.09 -6.53
N HIS A 87 11.52 -9.15 -5.79
CA HIS A 87 12.09 -10.39 -6.32
C HIS A 87 11.02 -11.45 -6.66
N ASP A 88 9.74 -11.22 -6.35
CA ASP A 88 8.64 -12.13 -6.65
C ASP A 88 8.10 -11.86 -8.07
N LEU A 89 8.54 -12.68 -9.04
CA LEU A 89 8.14 -12.55 -10.45
C LEU A 89 6.64 -12.78 -10.65
N GLN A 90 6.03 -13.73 -9.93
CA GLN A 90 4.61 -14.05 -10.10
C GLN A 90 3.75 -12.87 -9.65
N PHE A 91 4.10 -12.27 -8.51
CA PHE A 91 3.46 -11.05 -8.02
C PHE A 91 3.65 -9.89 -9.01
N ALA A 92 4.86 -9.71 -9.54
CA ALA A 92 5.14 -8.65 -10.50
C ALA A 92 4.31 -8.79 -11.79
N GLU A 93 4.19 -10.00 -12.33
CA GLU A 93 3.36 -10.28 -13.52
C GLU A 93 1.88 -10.00 -13.30
N ASN A 94 1.37 -10.18 -12.08
CA ASN A 94 -0.04 -9.96 -11.77
C ASN A 94 -0.43 -8.47 -11.72
N ILE A 95 0.50 -7.58 -11.38
CA ILE A 95 0.21 -6.17 -11.11
C ILE A 95 0.79 -5.20 -12.15
N ALA A 96 1.83 -5.61 -12.88
CA ALA A 96 2.62 -4.68 -13.68
C ALA A 96 2.02 -4.45 -15.07
N ASP A 97 1.90 -3.19 -15.46
CA ASP A 97 1.69 -2.81 -16.86
C ASP A 97 2.99 -2.97 -17.68
N VAL A 98 4.14 -2.73 -17.04
CA VAL A 98 5.48 -2.83 -17.65
C VAL A 98 6.44 -3.48 -16.64
N LEU A 99 7.20 -4.47 -17.11
CA LEU A 99 8.23 -5.15 -16.32
C LEU A 99 9.63 -4.71 -16.76
N LEU A 100 10.46 -4.35 -15.79
CA LEU A 100 11.88 -4.05 -15.98
C LEU A 100 12.72 -5.02 -15.15
N LYS A 101 13.54 -5.84 -15.81
CA LYS A 101 14.46 -6.76 -15.15
C LYS A 101 15.82 -6.10 -14.96
N VAL A 102 16.29 -6.02 -13.72
CA VAL A 102 17.62 -5.50 -13.38
C VAL A 102 18.56 -6.68 -13.13
N GLU A 103 19.65 -6.76 -13.88
CA GLU A 103 20.70 -7.77 -13.68
C GLU A 103 21.94 -7.08 -13.06
N PRO A 104 22.40 -7.51 -11.87
CA PRO A 104 23.62 -6.97 -11.29
C PRO A 104 24.81 -7.30 -12.21
N LYS A 105 25.71 -6.32 -12.38
CA LYS A 105 26.95 -6.47 -13.15
C LYS A 105 27.94 -7.39 -12.48
#